data_AF-A0A7X5QHH2-F1
#
_entry.id   AF-A0A7X5QHH2-F1
#
_cell.length_a   1.000
_cell.length_b   1.000
_cell.length_c   1.000
_cell.angle_alpha   90.00
_cell.angle_beta   90.00
_cell.angle_gamma   90.00
#
_symmetry.space_group_name_H-M   'P 1'
#
loop_
_entity.id
_entity.type
_entity.pdbx_description
1 polymer ?
#
loop_
_entity_poly.entity_id
_entity_poly.type
_entity_poly.pdbx_seq_one_letter_code
_entity_poly.pdbx_strand_id
1 'polypeptide(L)' 'MDKELLEHQLAFLLAISMAESEDAVALRTRITSYMGKLAESDKSMVGKSKAEALLSLYGKADNIYFKIIKD' A
#
# COMPACT_ATOMS: atom_id res chain seq x y z
N MET A 1 10.52 7.55 15.12
CA MET A 1 10.27 6.31 14.35
C MET A 1 10.78 6.54 12.95
N ASP A 2 11.59 5.63 12.42
CA ASP A 2 12.16 5.74 11.08
C ASP A 2 11.04 5.64 10.03
N LYS A 3 10.94 6.63 9.14
CA LYS A 3 9.90 6.69 8.10
C LYS A 3 10.02 5.51 7.14
N GLU A 4 11.24 5.05 6.88
CA GLU A 4 11.49 3.92 5.99
C GLU A 4 11.07 2.59 6.62
N LEU A 5 11.31 2.42 7.92
CA LEU A 5 10.87 1.25 8.68
C LEU A 5 9.34 1.16 8.71
N LEU A 6 8.64 2.28 8.98
CA LEU A 6 7.18 2.32 8.99
C LEU A 6 6.61 1.95 7.62
N GLU A 7 7.16 2.51 6.55
CA GLU A 7 6.71 2.20 5.19
C GLU A 7 6.91 0.72 4.84
N HIS A 8 8.04 0.12 5.23
CA HIS A 8 8.28 -1.32 5.07
C HIS A 8 7.28 -2.18 5.84
N GLN A 9 6.96 -1.82 7.09
CA GLN A 9 5.98 -2.54 7.90
C GLN A 9 4.58 -2.48 7.29
N LEU A 10 4.16 -1.31 6.78
CA LEU A 10 2.88 -1.15 6.09
C LEU A 10 2.85 -1.93 4.77
N ALA A 11 3.95 -1.93 4.01
CA ALA A 11 4.07 -2.70 2.77
C ALA A 11 3.95 -4.21 3.05
N PHE A 12 4.60 -4.69 4.11
CA PHE A 12 4.52 -6.08 4.53
C PHE A 12 3.10 -6.50 4.93
N LEU A 13 2.40 -5.68 5.72
CA LEU A 13 1.01 -5.94 6.11
C LEU A 13 0.07 -5.98 4.89
N LEU A 14 0.26 -5.07 3.94
CA LEU A 14 -0.51 -5.06 2.70
C LEU A 14 -0.24 -6.32 1.86
N ALA A 15 1.02 -6.73 1.76
CA ALA A 15 1.41 -7.93 1.03
C ALA A 15 0.79 -9.21 1.62
N ILE A 16 0.78 -9.37 2.95
CA ILE A 16 0.09 -10.48 3.62
C ILE A 16 -1.40 -10.44 3.33
N SER A 17 -2.02 -9.26 3.47
CA SER A 17 -3.46 -9.10 3.22
C SER A 17 -3.83 -9.49 1.79
N MET A 18 -2.95 -9.20 0.82
CA MET A 18 -3.11 -9.62 -0.57
C MET A 18 -2.93 -11.13 -0.76
N ALA A 19 -1.94 -11.74 -0.10
CA ALA A 19 -1.68 -13.18 -0.19
C ALA A 19 -2.82 -14.03 0.42
N GLU A 20 -3.43 -13.55 1.50
CA GLU A 20 -4.55 -14.21 2.19
C GLU A 20 -5.92 -13.90 1.53
N SER A 21 -5.96 -13.00 0.55
CA SER A 21 -7.21 -12.62 -0.13
C SER A 21 -7.54 -13.61 -1.25
N GLU A 22 -8.80 -14.02 -1.33
CA GLU A 22 -9.32 -14.78 -2.48
C GLU A 22 -9.15 -14.03 -3.82
N ASP A 23 -9.13 -12.68 -3.77
CA ASP A 23 -8.90 -11.81 -4.91
C ASP A 23 -7.98 -10.65 -4.50
N ALA A 24 -6.67 -10.85 -4.70
CA ALA A 24 -5.64 -9.85 -4.39
C ALA A 24 -5.80 -8.56 -5.21
N VAL A 25 -6.28 -8.66 -6.46
CA VAL A 25 -6.45 -7.51 -7.37
C VAL A 25 -7.63 -6.64 -6.93
N ALA A 26 -8.75 -7.25 -6.57
CA ALA A 26 -9.90 -6.54 -6.04
C ALA A 26 -9.57 -5.90 -4.68
N LEU A 27 -8.84 -6.59 -3.80
CA LEU A 27 -8.39 -6.01 -2.53
C LEU A 27 -7.53 -4.76 -2.76
N ARG A 28 -6.51 -4.87 -3.63
CA ARG A 28 -5.63 -3.75 -3.99
C ARG A 28 -6.42 -2.56 -4.52
N THR A 29 -7.37 -2.82 -5.43
CA THR A 29 -8.23 -1.79 -6.02
C THR A 29 -9.06 -1.05 -4.96
N ARG A 30 -9.66 -1.78 -4.02
CA ARG A 30 -10.44 -1.18 -2.91
C ARG A 30 -9.56 -0.34 -1.99
N ILE A 31 -8.38 -0.82 -1.62
CA ILE A 31 -7.45 -0.10 -0.75
C ILE A 31 -7.00 1.21 -1.42
N THR A 32 -6.63 1.17 -2.70
CA THR A 32 -6.29 2.38 -3.46
C THR A 32 -7.43 3.39 -3.49
N SER A 33 -8.68 2.91 -3.68
CA SER A 33 -9.86 3.77 -3.64
C SER A 33 -10.05 4.42 -2.27
N TYR A 34 -9.91 3.67 -1.17
CA TYR A 34 -10.05 4.22 0.18
C TYR A 34 -8.95 5.22 0.53
N MET A 35 -7.70 4.98 0.09
CA MET A 35 -6.61 5.93 0.26
C MET A 35 -6.83 7.22 -0.53
N GLY A 36 -7.43 7.12 -1.72
CA GLY A 36 -7.89 8.28 -2.50
C GLY A 36 -8.92 9.11 -1.72
N LYS A 37 -9.95 8.47 -1.17
CA LYS A 37 -10.99 9.15 -0.36
C LYS A 37 -10.41 9.79 0.90
N LEU A 38 -9.50 9.10 1.60
CA LEU A 38 -8.80 9.66 2.76
C LEU A 38 -8.01 10.92 2.36
N ALA A 39 -7.37 10.91 1.20
CA ALA A 39 -6.64 12.06 0.68
C ALA A 39 -7.53 13.26 0.35
N GLU A 40 -8.72 13.01 -0.18
CA GLU A 40 -9.71 14.06 -0.45
C GLU A 40 -10.29 14.64 0.84
N SER A 41 -10.45 13.82 1.90
CA SER A 41 -11.00 14.26 3.18
C SER A 41 -10.02 15.09 4.03
N ASP A 42 -8.72 14.92 3.84
CA ASP A 42 -7.70 15.61 4.63
C ASP A 42 -7.00 16.70 3.80
N LYS A 43 -7.48 17.95 3.96
CA LYS A 43 -6.93 19.13 3.27
C LYS A 43 -5.48 19.45 3.67
N SER A 44 -4.93 18.83 4.72
CA SER A 44 -3.51 18.93 5.06
C SER A 44 -2.62 18.03 4.18
N MET A 45 -3.22 17.11 3.42
CA MET A 45 -2.53 16.10 2.61
C MET A 45 -2.42 16.44 1.12
N VAL A 46 -2.26 17.72 0.76
CA VAL A 46 -2.14 18.16 -0.64
C VAL A 46 -0.68 18.15 -1.10
N GLY A 47 -0.31 17.29 -2.06
CA GLY A 47 1.01 17.37 -2.73
C GLY A 47 1.45 16.17 -3.58
N LYS A 48 2.35 16.42 -4.54
CA LYS A 48 3.04 15.42 -5.39
C LYS A 48 3.79 14.34 -4.58
N SER A 49 4.34 14.71 -3.42
CA SER A 49 5.10 13.79 -2.55
C SER A 49 4.25 12.64 -1.98
N LYS A 50 2.93 12.78 -1.93
CA LYS A 50 2.03 11.75 -1.42
C LYS A 50 1.74 10.65 -2.44
N ALA A 51 1.57 11.03 -3.71
CA ALA A 51 1.42 10.04 -4.79
C ALA A 51 2.69 9.18 -4.89
N GLU A 52 3.85 9.80 -4.76
CA GLU A 52 5.16 9.11 -4.72
C GLU A 52 5.28 8.18 -3.52
N ALA A 53 4.89 8.61 -2.31
CA ALA A 53 4.90 7.77 -1.12
C ALA A 53 3.95 6.57 -1.23
N LEU A 54 2.75 6.75 -1.80
CA LEU A 54 1.81 5.65 -2.03
C LEU A 54 2.31 4.69 -3.11
N LEU A 55 2.88 5.21 -4.20
CA LEU A 55 3.50 4.37 -5.23
C LEU A 55 4.65 3.54 -4.66
N SER A 56 5.48 4.14 -3.80
CA SER A 56 6.57 3.44 -3.12
C SER A 56 6.02 2.34 -2.20
N LEU A 57 4.99 2.62 -1.39
CA LEU A 57 4.33 1.64 -0.54
C LEU A 57 3.77 0.46 -1.35
N TYR A 58 3.01 0.74 -2.42
CA TYR A 58 2.43 -0.30 -3.27
C TYR A 58 3.50 -1.11 -3.99
N GLY A 59 4.57 -0.47 -4.50
CA GLY A 59 5.67 -1.18 -5.14
C GLY A 59 6.41 -2.12 -4.18
N LYS A 60 6.64 -1.69 -2.92
CA LYS A 60 7.20 -2.54 -1.87
C LYS A 60 6.26 -3.70 -1.55
N ALA A 61 4.96 -3.45 -1.41
CA ALA A 61 3.97 -4.48 -1.12
C ALA A 61 3.88 -5.52 -2.25
N ASP A 62 3.85 -5.09 -3.51
CA ASP A 62 3.81 -5.99 -4.67
C ASP A 62 5.07 -6.88 -4.70
N ASN A 63 6.25 -6.32 -4.46
CA ASN A 63 7.50 -7.08 -4.39
C ASN A 63 7.50 -8.14 -3.27
N ILE A 64 6.94 -7.84 -2.11
CA ILE A 64 6.83 -8.79 -0.99
C ILE A 64 5.77 -9.85 -1.31
N TYR A 65 4.60 -9.43 -1.81
CA TYR A 65 3.50 -10.31 -2.21
C TYR A 65 3.98 -11.36 -3.21
N PHE A 66 4.70 -10.95 -4.27
CA PHE A 66 5.24 -11.88 -5.26
C PHE A 66 6.31 -12.83 -4.73
N LYS A 67 6.94 -12.53 -3.59
CA LYS A 67 7.81 -13.49 -2.91
C LYS A 67 6.98 -14.51 -2.13
N ILE A 68 6.00 -14.05 -1.36
CA ILE A 68 5.11 -14.90 -0.56
C ILE A 68 4.41 -15.96 -1.41
N ILE A 69 3.86 -15.59 -2.58
CA ILE A 69 3.10 -16.52 -3.43
C ILE A 69 3.96 -17.39 -4.37
N LYS A 70 5.27 -17.12 -4.45
CA LYS A 70 6.20 -17.91 -5.27
C LYS A 70 6.91 -19.00 -4.46
N ASP A 71 6.96 -18.85 -3.15
CA ASP A 71 7.42 -19.86 -2.18
C ASP A 71 6.34 -20.92 -1.94
#